data_AF-A0A8J5V9V6-F1
#
_entry.id   AF-A0A8J5V9V6-F1
#
_cell.length_a   1.000
_cell.length_b   1.000
_cell.length_c   1.000
_cell.angle_alpha   90.00
_cell.angle_beta   90.00
_cell.angle_gamma   90.00
#
_symmetry.space_group_name_H-M   'P 1'
#
loop_
_entity.id
_entity.type
_entity.pdbx_description
1 polymer ?
#
loop_
_entity_poly.entity_id
_entity_poly.type
_entity_poly.pdbx_seq_one_letter_code
_entity_poly.pdbx_strand_id
1 'polypeptide(L)'
;MSTTRYTVHFGSAQINTTVTSDAAAADEWVRCVRAYSLCIGRLIVGLDCEWKPNYHYEVPPNKVATLQLCTGTSCLILQLFYVSHFPASVRSLLADPSVRFVGIGVGEDVAKLENGYGVTCAAPVDLEDICNRRLGRLYGGRTLGLSGFAREILGCPWRSLSP
;
A
#
# COMPACT_ATOMS: atom_id res chain seq x y z
N MET A 1 -11.22 12.09 15.37
CA MET A 1 -10.79 10.92 14.58
C MET A 1 -11.98 10.43 13.79
N SER A 2 -11.78 10.03 12.54
CA SER A 2 -12.85 9.64 11.60
C SER A 2 -12.56 8.27 11.01
N THR A 3 -13.61 7.48 10.83
CA THR A 3 -13.55 6.19 10.15
C THR A 3 -14.76 6.06 9.23
N THR A 4 -14.52 5.78 7.96
CA THR A 4 -15.57 5.52 6.96
C THR A 4 -15.27 4.21 6.24
N ARG A 5 -16.31 3.45 5.91
CA ARG A 5 -16.19 2.19 5.17
C ARG A 5 -16.86 2.30 3.82
N TYR A 6 -16.21 1.76 2.81
CA TYR A 6 -16.66 1.77 1.43
C TYR A 6 -16.51 0.38 0.82
N THR A 7 -17.35 0.05 -0.15
CA THR A 7 -17.14 -1.09 -1.04
C THR A 7 -16.65 -0.55 -2.38
N VAL A 8 -15.39 -0.82 -2.70
CA VAL A 8 -14.77 -0.42 -3.96
C VAL A 8 -14.83 -1.59 -4.93
N HIS A 9 -15.26 -1.34 -6.16
CA HIS A 9 -15.36 -2.37 -7.19
C HIS A 9 -14.13 -2.33 -8.11
N PHE A 10 -13.46 -3.47 -8.28
CA PHE A 10 -12.36 -3.64 -9.23
C PHE A 10 -12.63 -4.89 -10.09
N GLY A 11 -13.09 -4.68 -11.34
CA GLY A 11 -13.63 -5.77 -12.15
C GLY A 11 -14.82 -6.43 -11.44
N SER A 12 -14.75 -7.76 -11.25
CA SER A 12 -15.74 -8.51 -10.47
C SER A 12 -15.45 -8.56 -8.96
N ALA A 13 -14.30 -8.05 -8.51
CA ALA A 13 -13.94 -8.05 -7.11
C ALA A 13 -14.62 -6.90 -6.36
N GLN A 14 -15.11 -7.19 -5.16
CA GLN A 14 -15.59 -6.20 -4.20
C GLN A 14 -14.55 -6.09 -3.09
N ILE A 15 -14.03 -4.88 -2.88
CA ILE A 15 -12.97 -4.59 -1.93
C ILE A 15 -13.56 -3.76 -0.80
N ASN A 16 -13.63 -4.35 0.39
CA ASN A 16 -14.04 -3.68 1.61
C ASN A 16 -12.91 -2.75 2.06
N THR A 17 -13.15 -1.45 1.93
CA THR A 17 -12.14 -0.42 2.16
C THR A 17 -12.49 0.39 3.40
N THR A 18 -11.60 0.42 4.38
CA THR A 18 -11.70 1.26 5.57
C THR A 18 -10.79 2.47 5.40
N VAL A 19 -11.35 3.67 5.34
CA VAL A 19 -10.61 4.94 5.36
C VAL A 19 -10.66 5.49 6.76
N THR A 20 -9.51 5.73 7.40
CA THR A 20 -9.50 6.12 8.81
C THR A 20 -8.32 7.00 9.21
N SER A 21 -8.56 7.86 10.20
CA SER A 21 -7.53 8.55 11.02
C SER A 21 -7.54 8.06 12.48
N ASP A 22 -8.29 7.00 12.78
CA ASP A 22 -8.43 6.39 14.09
C ASP A 22 -7.51 5.17 14.21
N ALA A 23 -6.61 5.20 15.21
CA ALA A 23 -5.70 4.10 15.49
C ALA A 23 -6.45 2.81 15.84
N ALA A 24 -7.58 2.89 16.55
CA ALA A 24 -8.35 1.70 16.94
C ALA A 24 -8.95 0.99 15.72
N ALA A 25 -9.39 1.74 14.71
CA ALA A 25 -9.89 1.16 13.46
C ALA A 25 -8.76 0.50 12.64
N ALA A 26 -7.57 1.09 12.65
CA ALA A 26 -6.38 0.49 12.04
C ALA A 26 -5.95 -0.79 12.77
N ASP A 27 -5.95 -0.77 14.11
CA ASP A 27 -5.63 -1.92 14.96
C ASP A 27 -6.59 -3.09 14.70
N GLU A 28 -7.88 -2.80 14.59
CA GLU A 28 -8.90 -3.79 14.26
C GLU A 28 -8.70 -4.39 12.86
N TRP A 29 -8.31 -3.57 11.88
CA TRP A 29 -7.98 -4.07 10.54
C TRP A 29 -6.76 -5.01 10.58
N VAL A 30 -5.69 -4.63 11.29
CA VAL A 30 -4.48 -5.46 11.45
C VAL A 30 -4.82 -6.80 12.12
N ARG A 31 -5.65 -6.77 13.16
CA ARG A 31 -6.12 -7.98 13.85
C ARG A 31 -6.87 -8.91 12.89
N CYS A 32 -7.77 -8.36 12.07
CA CYS A 32 -8.54 -9.13 11.10
C CYS A 32 -7.64 -9.78 10.03
N VAL A 33 -6.68 -9.05 9.46
CA VAL A 33 -5.80 -9.61 8.42
C VAL A 33 -4.82 -10.65 8.96
N ARG A 34 -4.36 -10.50 10.21
CA ARG A 34 -3.56 -11.53 10.88
C ARG A 34 -4.38 -12.78 11.21
N ALA A 35 -5.62 -12.63 11.63
CA ALA A 35 -6.51 -13.78 11.83
C ALA A 35 -6.74 -14.53 10.51
N TYR A 36 -6.94 -13.80 9.40
CA TYR A 36 -7.06 -14.39 8.07
C TYR A 36 -5.77 -15.11 7.63
N SER A 37 -4.59 -14.55 7.92
CA SER A 37 -3.31 -15.16 7.54
C SER A 37 -3.06 -16.52 8.19
N LEU A 38 -3.58 -16.75 9.40
CA LEU A 38 -3.50 -18.05 10.08
C LEU A 38 -4.21 -19.16 9.29
N CYS A 39 -5.25 -18.83 8.52
CA CYS A 39 -5.97 -19.79 7.68
C CYS A 39 -5.23 -20.13 6.38
N ILE A 40 -4.50 -19.17 5.82
CA ILE A 40 -3.87 -19.29 4.49
C ILE A 40 -2.34 -19.54 4.55
N GLY A 41 -1.74 -19.48 5.73
CA GLY A 41 -0.31 -19.77 5.99
C GLY A 41 0.68 -18.75 5.41
N ARG A 42 0.20 -17.63 4.86
CA ARG A 42 1.03 -16.53 4.34
C ARG A 42 0.26 -15.22 4.35
N LEU A 43 0.95 -14.09 4.48
CA LEU A 43 0.34 -12.77 4.33
C LEU A 43 1.12 -11.97 3.28
N ILE A 44 0.42 -11.55 2.23
CA ILE A 44 0.91 -10.64 1.19
C ILE A 44 0.02 -9.41 1.24
N VAL A 45 0.62 -8.24 1.38
CA VAL A 45 -0.08 -6.96 1.53
C VAL A 45 0.42 -6.00 0.46
N GLY A 46 -0.46 -5.50 -0.40
CA GLY A 46 -0.16 -4.38 -1.27
C GLY A 46 0.08 -3.13 -0.42
N LEU A 47 1.16 -2.41 -0.69
CA LEU A 47 1.54 -1.18 0.02
C LEU A 47 1.72 -0.07 -1.01
N ASP A 48 1.15 1.09 -0.68
CA ASP A 48 1.29 2.34 -1.45
C ASP A 48 1.22 3.52 -0.49
N CYS A 49 1.90 4.61 -0.80
CA CYS A 49 1.89 5.83 0.02
C CYS A 49 1.69 7.07 -0.84
N GLU A 50 0.95 8.04 -0.30
CA GLU A 50 0.72 9.31 -0.96
C GLU A 50 1.25 10.46 -0.10
N TRP A 51 1.99 11.37 -0.73
CA TRP A 51 2.54 12.57 -0.09
C TRP A 51 2.55 13.76 -1.05
N LYS A 52 2.51 14.98 -0.48
CA LYS A 52 2.68 16.19 -1.28
C LYS A 52 4.17 16.36 -1.61
N PRO A 53 4.60 16.47 -2.88
CA PRO A 53 6.00 16.73 -3.17
C PRO A 53 6.44 18.11 -2.68
N ASN A 54 7.70 18.20 -2.24
CA ASN A 54 8.35 19.46 -1.92
C ASN A 54 9.61 19.57 -2.80
N TYR A 55 9.65 20.59 -3.65
CA TYR A 55 10.74 20.80 -4.63
C TYR A 55 11.76 21.85 -4.16
N HIS A 56 11.62 22.37 -2.94
CA HIS A 56 12.58 23.29 -2.36
C HIS A 56 13.66 22.50 -1.63
N TYR A 57 14.87 22.47 -2.19
CA TYR A 57 16.02 21.73 -1.66
C TYR A 57 16.42 22.11 -0.21
N GLU A 58 16.04 23.29 0.25
CA GLU A 58 16.33 23.80 1.59
C GLU A 58 15.33 23.32 2.66
N VAL A 59 14.23 22.69 2.25
CA VAL A 59 13.16 22.27 3.16
C VAL A 59 13.08 20.74 3.18
N PRO A 60 12.95 20.10 4.36
CA PRO A 60 12.74 18.67 4.44
C PRO A 60 11.55 18.20 3.58
N PRO A 61 11.63 17.01 2.97
CA PRO A 61 10.53 16.45 2.22
C PRO A 61 9.31 16.26 3.13
N ASN A 62 8.11 16.42 2.57
CA ASN A 62 6.88 16.21 3.32
C ASN A 62 6.76 14.74 3.74
N LYS A 63 6.17 14.53 4.92
CA LYS A 63 5.82 13.19 5.40
C LYS A 63 4.71 12.59 4.55
N VAL A 64 4.62 11.26 4.60
CA VAL A 64 3.49 10.50 4.03
C VAL A 64 2.17 11.02 4.61
N ALA A 65 1.24 11.43 3.75
CA ALA A 65 -0.07 11.91 4.16
C ALA A 65 -1.09 10.76 4.29
N THR A 66 -0.96 9.76 3.43
CA THR A 66 -1.82 8.57 3.41
C THR A 66 -0.98 7.32 3.18
N LEU A 67 -1.26 6.27 3.94
CA LEU A 67 -0.73 4.91 3.74
C LEU A 67 -1.88 4.00 3.32
N GLN A 68 -1.76 3.33 2.18
CA GLN A 68 -2.69 2.29 1.74
C GLN A 68 -2.10 0.90 1.97
N LEU A 69 -2.88 0.01 2.58
CA LEU A 69 -2.56 -1.40 2.79
C LEU A 69 -3.71 -2.27 2.31
N CYS A 70 -3.46 -3.22 1.40
CA CYS A 70 -4.51 -4.05 0.82
C CYS A 70 -4.14 -5.53 0.81
N THR A 71 -5.03 -6.41 1.27
CA THR A 71 -4.84 -7.87 1.18
C THR A 71 -6.17 -8.57 0.91
N GLY A 72 -6.16 -9.50 -0.05
CA GLY A 72 -7.39 -10.13 -0.54
C GLY A 72 -8.43 -9.08 -0.98
N THR A 73 -9.58 -9.06 -0.33
CA THR A 73 -10.67 -8.09 -0.55
C THR A 73 -10.81 -7.07 0.59
N SER A 74 -9.75 -6.87 1.37
CA SER A 74 -9.72 -5.93 2.49
C SER A 74 -8.65 -4.87 2.29
N CYS A 75 -9.04 -3.60 2.37
CA CYS A 75 -8.15 -2.45 2.20
C CYS A 75 -8.27 -1.50 3.40
N LEU A 76 -7.13 -1.01 3.87
CA LEU A 76 -7.01 0.05 4.85
C LEU A 76 -6.35 1.26 4.18
N ILE A 77 -6.99 2.41 4.26
CA ILE A 77 -6.45 3.71 3.88
C ILE A 77 -6.30 4.51 5.17
N LEU A 78 -5.07 4.59 5.67
CA LEU A 78 -4.73 5.29 6.90
C LEU A 78 -4.32 6.73 6.57
N GLN A 79 -5.11 7.71 7.00
CA GLN A 79 -4.86 9.13 6.78
C GLN A 79 -3.85 9.66 7.82
N LEU A 80 -2.58 9.33 7.62
CA LEU A 80 -1.45 9.67 8.49
C LEU A 80 -1.28 11.17 8.76
N PHE A 81 -1.81 12.04 7.90
CA PHE A 81 -1.82 13.48 8.13
C PHE A 81 -2.69 13.89 9.35
N TYR A 82 -3.71 13.08 9.70
CA TYR A 82 -4.66 13.38 10.76
C TYR A 82 -4.51 12.50 12.02
N VAL A 83 -3.59 11.53 12.02
CA VAL A 83 -3.35 10.68 13.20
C VAL A 83 -2.49 11.43 14.23
N SER A 84 -2.80 11.28 15.51
CA SER A 84 -1.98 11.86 16.59
C SER A 84 -0.63 11.14 16.75
N HIS A 85 -0.59 9.86 16.43
CA HIS A 85 0.59 9.02 16.44
C HIS A 85 0.43 7.89 15.42
N PHE A 86 1.56 7.32 14.98
CA PHE A 86 1.53 6.18 14.06
C PHE A 86 0.98 4.93 14.80
N PRO A 87 -0.06 4.24 14.28
CA PRO A 87 -0.66 3.09 14.98
C PRO A 87 0.35 1.96 15.23
N ALA A 88 0.46 1.52 16.47
CA ALA A 88 1.46 0.54 16.89
C ALA A 88 1.26 -0.83 16.22
N SER A 89 0.01 -1.24 15.98
CA SER A 89 -0.30 -2.49 15.27
C SER A 89 0.18 -2.48 13.82
N VAL A 90 0.01 -1.36 13.11
CA VAL A 90 0.44 -1.19 11.72
C VAL A 90 1.96 -1.20 11.67
N ARG A 91 2.63 -0.53 12.62
CA ARG A 91 4.10 -0.58 12.76
C ARG A 91 4.58 -2.02 12.98
N SER A 92 3.92 -2.77 13.88
CA SER A 92 4.25 -4.17 14.13
C SER A 92 3.97 -5.07 12.93
N LEU A 93 2.94 -4.77 12.13
CA LEU A 93 2.67 -5.48 10.88
C LEU A 93 3.79 -5.24 9.84
N LEU A 94 4.22 -3.98 9.66
CA LEU A 94 5.29 -3.60 8.74
C LEU A 94 6.66 -4.20 9.13
N ALA A 95 6.94 -4.28 10.43
CA ALA A 95 8.19 -4.84 10.95
C ALA A 95 8.23 -6.38 11.00
N ASP A 96 7.15 -7.06 10.61
CA ASP A 96 7.06 -8.52 10.65
C ASP A 96 7.67 -9.14 9.37
N PRO A 97 8.81 -9.87 9.47
CA PRO A 97 9.48 -10.44 8.30
C PRO A 97 8.68 -11.57 7.65
N SER A 98 7.63 -12.09 8.29
CA SER A 98 6.73 -13.09 7.70
C SER A 98 5.68 -12.49 6.76
N VAL A 99 5.52 -11.16 6.75
CA VAL A 99 4.55 -10.44 5.93
C VAL A 99 5.27 -9.79 4.75
N ARG A 100 4.89 -10.16 3.52
CA ARG A 100 5.46 -9.53 2.32
C ARG A 100 4.65 -8.31 1.92
N PHE A 101 5.31 -7.16 1.81
CA PHE A 101 4.71 -5.92 1.33
C PHE A 101 5.07 -5.70 -0.13
N VAL A 102 4.09 -5.66 -1.02
CA VAL A 102 4.30 -5.63 -2.47
C VAL A 102 3.80 -4.32 -3.07
N GLY A 103 4.50 -3.83 -4.09
CA GLY A 103 4.11 -2.63 -4.84
C GLY A 103 5.01 -2.43 -6.06
N ILE A 104 4.72 -1.45 -6.90
CA ILE A 104 5.59 -1.02 -8.00
C ILE A 104 6.33 0.23 -7.52
N GLY A 105 7.65 0.19 -7.42
CA GLY A 105 8.41 1.28 -6.81
C GLY A 105 8.30 1.34 -5.29
N VAL A 106 7.90 0.22 -4.65
CA VAL A 106 7.60 0.14 -3.20
C VAL A 106 8.78 0.57 -2.31
N GLY A 107 10.00 0.53 -2.85
CA GLY A 107 11.19 1.04 -2.18
C GLY A 107 11.08 2.52 -1.80
N GLU A 108 10.45 3.36 -2.63
CA GLU A 108 10.27 4.78 -2.31
C GLU A 108 9.27 4.95 -1.15
N ASP A 109 8.17 4.20 -1.17
CA ASP A 109 7.15 4.25 -0.13
C ASP A 109 7.73 3.90 1.24
N VAL A 110 8.48 2.79 1.33
CA VAL A 110 9.07 2.35 2.60
C VAL A 110 10.15 3.32 3.09
N ALA A 111 10.95 3.89 2.19
CA ALA A 111 11.92 4.92 2.55
C ALA A 111 11.24 6.19 3.07
N LYS A 112 10.08 6.59 2.51
CA LYS A 112 9.30 7.73 3.01
C LYS A 112 8.65 7.45 4.36
N LEU A 113 8.17 6.24 4.60
CA LEU A 113 7.66 5.81 5.90
C LEU A 113 8.76 5.81 6.97
N GLU A 114 9.95 5.31 6.64
CA GLU A 114 11.08 5.29 7.55
C GLU A 114 11.53 6.72 7.91
N ASN A 115 11.76 7.57 6.90
CA ASN A 115 12.19 8.95 7.11
C ASN A 115 11.13 9.81 7.83
N GLY A 116 9.83 9.60 7.53
CA GLY A 116 8.75 10.41 8.09
C GLY A 116 8.30 9.99 9.49
N TYR A 117 8.34 8.68 9.78
CA TYR A 117 7.71 8.08 10.95
C TYR A 117 8.61 7.10 11.74
N GLY A 118 9.85 6.88 11.28
CA GLY A 118 10.76 5.90 11.87
C GLY A 118 10.21 4.48 11.80
N VAL A 119 9.44 4.15 10.75
CA VAL A 119 8.81 2.84 10.56
C VAL A 119 9.56 2.08 9.48
N THR A 120 10.17 0.98 9.87
CA THR A 120 10.86 0.07 8.94
C THR A 120 9.90 -0.99 8.42
N CYS A 121 9.93 -1.24 7.11
CA CYS A 121 9.27 -2.37 6.47
C CYS A 121 10.26 -3.54 6.36
N ALA A 122 9.97 -4.68 6.98
CA ALA A 122 10.93 -5.78 7.10
C ALA A 122 11.10 -6.59 5.81
N ALA A 123 10.05 -6.70 4.98
CA ALA A 123 10.07 -7.51 3.77
C ALA A 123 9.32 -6.84 2.59
N PRO A 124 9.79 -5.67 2.11
CA PRO A 124 9.29 -5.07 0.88
C PRO A 124 9.71 -5.89 -0.34
N VAL A 125 8.83 -5.98 -1.33
CA VAL A 125 9.03 -6.71 -2.58
C VAL A 125 8.54 -5.85 -3.73
N ASP A 126 9.49 -5.30 -4.48
CA ASP A 126 9.16 -4.57 -5.71
C ASP A 126 8.70 -5.55 -6.80
N LEU A 127 7.52 -5.29 -7.33
CA LEU A 127 6.91 -6.11 -8.36
C LEU A 127 7.40 -5.77 -9.77
N GLU A 128 8.07 -4.64 -9.99
CA GLU A 128 8.42 -4.15 -11.33
C GLU A 128 9.22 -5.20 -12.12
N ASP A 129 10.30 -5.70 -11.55
CA ASP A 129 11.14 -6.74 -12.18
C ASP A 129 10.38 -8.05 -12.39
N ILE A 130 9.51 -8.42 -11.46
CA ILE A 130 8.69 -9.64 -11.55
C ILE A 130 7.71 -9.52 -12.72
N CYS A 131 7.06 -8.36 -12.84
CA CYS A 131 6.14 -8.05 -13.92
C CYS A 131 6.85 -7.97 -15.27
N ASN A 132 8.01 -7.31 -15.35
CA ASN A 132 8.81 -7.23 -16.57
C ASN A 132 9.23 -8.62 -17.06
N ARG A 133 9.74 -9.49 -16.17
CA ARG A 133 10.08 -10.88 -16.52
C ARG A 133 8.87 -11.66 -17.00
N ARG A 134 7.71 -11.52 -16.33
CA ARG A 134 6.46 -12.20 -16.72
C ARG A 134 5.98 -11.79 -18.11
N LEU A 135 6.18 -10.52 -18.47
CA LEU A 135 5.80 -9.98 -19.77
C LEU A 135 6.88 -10.14 -20.86
N GLY A 136 8.01 -10.78 -20.56
CA GLY A 136 9.12 -10.91 -21.50
C GLY A 136 9.73 -9.58 -21.93
N ARG A 137 9.60 -8.52 -21.10
CA ARG A 137 10.10 -7.18 -21.41
C ARG A 137 11.60 -7.12 -21.12
N LEU A 138 12.37 -6.67 -22.11
CA LEU A 138 13.81 -6.44 -21.97
C LEU A 138 14.09 -5.16 -21.17
N TYR A 139 15.21 -5.15 -20.45
CA TYR A 139 15.75 -3.94 -19.81
C TYR A 139 15.96 -2.83 -20.87
N GLY A 140 15.49 -1.62 -20.59
CA GLY A 140 15.58 -0.46 -21.49
C GLY A 140 14.34 -0.16 -22.34
N GLY A 141 13.28 -0.97 -22.25
CA GLY A 141 11.96 -0.63 -22.80
C GLY A 141 11.24 0.44 -21.97
N ARG A 142 10.15 1.02 -22.52
CA ARG A 142 9.33 2.01 -21.78
C ARG A 142 8.87 1.44 -20.44
N THR A 143 9.21 2.12 -19.34
CA THR A 143 8.76 1.76 -17.98
C THR A 143 7.23 1.80 -17.91
N LEU A 144 6.64 0.81 -17.26
CA LEU A 144 5.20 0.77 -16.98
C LEU A 144 5.00 1.11 -15.50
N GLY A 145 4.05 2.00 -15.21
CA GLY A 145 3.54 2.16 -13.85
C GLY A 145 2.58 1.02 -13.49
N LEU A 146 2.08 1.05 -12.25
CA LEU A 146 1.13 0.05 -11.73
C LEU A 146 -0.07 -0.19 -12.66
N SER A 147 -0.67 0.89 -13.19
CA SER A 147 -1.82 0.78 -14.12
C SER A 147 -1.45 0.10 -15.44
N GLY A 148 -0.23 0.33 -15.94
CA GLY A 148 0.30 -0.33 -17.12
C GLY A 148 0.44 -1.83 -16.87
N PHE A 149 1.10 -2.22 -15.78
CA PHE A 149 1.25 -3.64 -15.42
C PHE A 149 -0.09 -4.33 -15.16
N ALA A 150 -1.01 -3.68 -14.44
CA ALA A 150 -2.35 -4.21 -14.21
C ALA A 150 -3.10 -4.48 -15.52
N ARG A 151 -3.00 -3.58 -16.50
CA ARG A 151 -3.60 -3.76 -17.82
C ARG A 151 -2.99 -4.93 -18.57
N GLU A 152 -1.66 -4.98 -18.69
CA GLU A 152 -0.98 -6.01 -19.47
C GLU A 152 -1.10 -7.41 -18.83
N ILE A 153 -1.10 -7.51 -17.49
CA ILE A 153 -1.11 -8.79 -16.77
C ILE A 153 -2.52 -9.28 -16.46
N LEU A 154 -3.42 -8.40 -16.02
CA LEU A 154 -4.78 -8.78 -15.58
C LEU A 154 -5.82 -8.57 -16.68
N GLY A 155 -5.46 -7.93 -17.80
CA GLY A 155 -6.42 -7.56 -18.85
C GLY A 155 -7.43 -6.51 -18.38
N CYS A 156 -7.21 -5.87 -17.22
CA CYS A 156 -8.14 -4.88 -16.67
C CYS A 156 -7.89 -3.52 -17.33
N PRO A 157 -8.85 -2.97 -18.12
CA PRO A 157 -8.73 -1.59 -18.56
C PRO A 157 -8.83 -0.69 -17.33
N TRP A 158 -7.80 0.14 -17.10
CA TRP A 158 -7.91 1.22 -16.13
C TRP A 158 -8.95 2.22 -16.66
N ARG A 159 -10.18 2.10 -16.20
CA ARG A 159 -11.17 3.15 -16.41
C ARG A 159 -10.83 4.24 -15.42
N SER A 160 -10.39 5.39 -15.91
CA SER A 160 -10.52 6.60 -15.09
C SER A 160 -11.98 6.65 -14.67
N LEU A 161 -12.23 6.62 -13.36
CA LEU A 161 -13.49 7.13 -12.85
C LEU A 161 -13.46 8.62 -13.22
N SER A 162 -14.00 8.94 -14.40
CA SER A 162 -14.31 10.31 -14.76
C SER A 162 -15.29 10.85 -13.70
N PRO A 163 -15.11 12.09 -13.23
CA PRO A 163 -15.97 12.68 -12.20
C PRO A 163 -17.45 12.70 -12.58
#